data_AF-A0A444ZSJ4-F1
#
_entry.id   AF-A0A444ZSJ4-F1
#
_cell.length_a   1.000
_cell.length_b   1.000
_cell.length_c   1.000
_cell.angle_alpha   90.00
_cell.angle_beta   90.00
_cell.angle_gamma   90.00
#
_symmetry.space_group_name_H-M   'P 1'
#
loop_
_entity.id
_entity.type
_entity.pdbx_description
1 polymer ?
#
loop_
_entity_poly.entity_id
_entity_poly.type
_entity_poly.pdbx_seq_one_letter_code
_entity_poly.pdbx_strand_id
1 'polypeptide(L)'
;MDDKRILYVLIKNMAWSLKQRVLLPVMVVLLLLRTSPSIAELQKLKHTPTKADQPLNILVVGDWGRKGTHNQSLVAYQMGEVGEKHNIDFVISTGDNFYDDGLTGVDDPAFYDSFVNIYTAQSLQKIWYNVLGNHDYRGDVEAQLSPILTQKDSRWVCMRSFILDAGIVEFFFVDTTPFRDDYFTDPEDHTYDWSGVLPREAYLSGLLEDVDFALGQSKAKWKIVVGHHTIKSAGHHGNTVEVEQQFLPILKARNVDAYINGHDHCLEHIVDAESGIHFLTSGGGSKAWKGDIKPWDQEELKLYYDGQGFMTLQITESKADIVFYDIYGKVLHTWSLSKKLNHAASI
;
A
#
# COMPACT_ATOMS: atom_id res chain seq x y z
N MET A 1 -63.10 -56.39 -22.93
CA MET A 1 -61.99 -55.62 -23.52
C MET A 1 -62.46 -54.18 -23.59
N ASP A 2 -61.55 -53.23 -23.38
CA ASP A 2 -61.77 -51.77 -23.36
C ASP A 2 -62.47 -51.17 -22.14
N ASP A 3 -61.63 -50.63 -21.23
CA ASP A 3 -61.81 -49.28 -20.67
C ASP A 3 -60.63 -48.88 -19.77
N LYS A 4 -59.94 -49.86 -19.18
CA LYS A 4 -58.81 -49.59 -18.26
C LYS A 4 -57.49 -49.22 -18.95
N ARG A 5 -57.33 -49.46 -20.26
CA ARG A 5 -56.10 -49.12 -20.99
C ARG A 5 -56.10 -47.68 -21.53
N ILE A 6 -57.26 -47.10 -21.80
CA ILE A 6 -57.36 -45.73 -22.34
C ILE A 6 -57.06 -44.69 -21.25
N LEU A 7 -57.54 -44.92 -20.02
CA LEU A 7 -57.30 -44.01 -18.89
C LEU A 7 -55.81 -43.95 -18.48
N TYR A 8 -55.07 -45.06 -18.59
CA TYR A 8 -53.64 -45.10 -18.23
C TYR A 8 -52.75 -44.38 -19.24
N VAL A 9 -53.12 -44.35 -20.52
CA VAL A 9 -52.38 -43.63 -21.57
C VAL A 9 -52.66 -42.12 -21.50
N LEU A 10 -53.89 -41.71 -21.21
CA LEU A 10 -54.25 -40.29 -21.06
C LEU A 10 -53.58 -39.63 -19.84
N ILE A 11 -53.50 -40.32 -18.70
CA ILE A 11 -52.84 -39.80 -17.49
C ILE A 11 -51.31 -39.69 -17.69
N LYS A 12 -50.68 -40.65 -18.39
CA LYS A 12 -49.24 -40.57 -18.71
C LYS A 12 -48.91 -39.43 -19.67
N ASN A 13 -49.74 -39.16 -20.67
CA ASN A 13 -49.48 -38.08 -21.64
C ASN A 13 -49.74 -36.68 -21.03
N MET A 14 -50.70 -36.53 -20.12
CA MET A 14 -50.87 -35.29 -19.35
C MET A 14 -49.70 -35.02 -18.39
N ALA A 15 -49.17 -36.05 -17.73
CA ALA A 15 -48.03 -35.91 -16.82
C ALA A 15 -46.71 -35.57 -17.55
N TRP A 16 -46.57 -35.99 -18.81
CA TRP A 16 -45.40 -35.66 -19.64
C TRP A 16 -45.48 -34.22 -20.18
N SER A 17 -46.68 -33.75 -20.56
CA SER A 17 -46.93 -32.38 -21.03
C SER A 17 -46.76 -31.31 -19.94
N LEU A 18 -47.10 -31.61 -18.68
CA LEU A 18 -46.92 -30.64 -17.59
C LEU A 18 -45.47 -30.49 -17.14
N LYS A 19 -44.66 -31.56 -17.21
CA LYS A 19 -43.23 -31.49 -16.84
C LYS A 19 -42.41 -30.67 -17.82
N GLN A 20 -42.72 -30.71 -19.12
CA GLN A 20 -41.98 -29.93 -20.13
C GLN A 20 -42.32 -28.43 -20.16
N ARG A 21 -43.48 -28.01 -19.63
CA ARG A 21 -43.86 -26.59 -19.59
C ARG A 21 -43.36 -25.82 -18.36
N VAL A 22 -42.95 -26.53 -17.30
CA VAL A 22 -42.39 -25.89 -16.08
C VAL A 22 -40.86 -25.94 -16.07
N LEU A 23 -40.23 -26.78 -16.89
CA LEU A 23 -38.76 -26.87 -16.98
C LEU A 23 -38.13 -25.79 -17.89
N LEU A 24 -38.86 -25.24 -18.86
CA LEU A 24 -38.31 -24.23 -19.77
C LEU A 24 -38.21 -22.79 -19.21
N PRO A 25 -39.06 -22.30 -18.29
CA PRO A 25 -38.83 -20.99 -17.67
C PRO A 25 -37.76 -21.05 -16.57
N VAL A 26 -37.57 -22.21 -15.92
CA VAL A 26 -36.61 -22.34 -14.81
C VAL A 26 -35.16 -22.41 -15.31
N MET A 27 -34.93 -22.99 -16.50
CA MET A 27 -33.59 -23.00 -17.10
C MET A 27 -33.14 -21.66 -17.71
N VAL A 28 -34.06 -20.73 -17.95
CA VAL A 28 -33.72 -19.37 -18.45
C VAL A 28 -33.59 -18.36 -17.30
N VAL A 29 -34.27 -18.58 -16.18
CA VAL A 29 -34.10 -17.73 -14.98
C VAL A 29 -32.83 -18.07 -14.20
N LEU A 30 -32.29 -19.29 -14.31
CA LEU A 30 -31.00 -19.66 -13.71
C LEU A 30 -29.76 -19.24 -14.52
N LEU A 31 -29.93 -18.78 -15.77
CA LEU A 31 -28.84 -18.24 -16.60
C LEU A 31 -28.72 -16.71 -16.55
N LEU A 32 -29.49 -16.04 -15.68
CA LEU A 32 -29.34 -14.61 -15.36
C LEU A 32 -28.86 -14.40 -13.91
N LEU A 33 -28.23 -15.40 -13.31
CA LEU A 33 -27.17 -15.09 -12.34
C LEU A 33 -26.06 -14.44 -13.15
N ARG A 34 -26.17 -13.12 -13.33
CA ARG A 34 -24.99 -12.29 -13.55
C ARG A 34 -24.03 -12.72 -12.45
N THR A 35 -23.04 -13.52 -12.81
CA THR A 35 -21.76 -13.45 -12.14
C THR A 35 -21.33 -12.02 -12.43
N SER A 36 -21.76 -11.08 -11.58
CA SER A 36 -20.97 -9.88 -11.40
C SER A 36 -19.59 -10.44 -11.13
N PRO A 37 -18.56 -10.17 -11.97
CA PRO A 37 -17.22 -10.33 -11.47
C PRO A 37 -17.23 -9.50 -10.19
N SER A 38 -17.14 -10.17 -9.04
CA SER A 38 -16.83 -9.49 -7.81
C SER A 38 -15.38 -9.08 -8.00
N ILE A 39 -15.19 -7.96 -8.72
CA ILE A 39 -13.95 -7.20 -8.68
C ILE A 39 -13.78 -6.95 -7.18
N ALA A 40 -12.78 -7.59 -6.59
CA ALA A 40 -12.54 -7.47 -5.17
C ALA A 40 -11.97 -6.07 -4.93
N GLU A 41 -12.86 -5.08 -4.85
CA GLU A 41 -12.45 -3.68 -4.69
C GLU A 41 -11.53 -3.53 -3.47
N LEU A 42 -10.40 -2.83 -3.65
CA LEU A 42 -9.48 -2.51 -2.58
C LEU A 42 -10.25 -1.93 -1.38
N GLN A 43 -9.96 -2.46 -0.19
CA GLN A 43 -10.58 -1.95 1.03
C GLN A 43 -10.29 -0.46 1.17
N LYS A 44 -11.35 0.35 1.33
CA LYS A 44 -11.24 1.80 1.45
C LYS A 44 -11.45 2.25 2.90
N LEU A 45 -10.38 2.71 3.53
CA LEU A 45 -10.38 3.36 4.84
C LEU A 45 -10.62 4.85 4.68
N LYS A 46 -11.31 5.45 5.65
CA LYS A 46 -11.52 6.90 5.70
C LYS A 46 -10.75 7.49 6.87
N HIS A 47 -9.92 8.48 6.58
CA HIS A 47 -9.39 9.39 7.56
C HIS A 47 -10.21 10.68 7.51
N THR A 48 -10.82 11.06 8.64
CA THR A 48 -11.52 12.34 8.73
C THR A 48 -10.55 13.36 9.32
N PRO A 49 -10.12 14.38 8.56
CA PRO A 49 -9.23 15.40 9.09
C PRO A 49 -9.84 16.05 10.32
N THR A 50 -9.01 16.30 11.33
CA THR A 50 -9.46 16.81 12.63
C THR A 50 -10.11 18.20 12.51
N LYS A 51 -9.79 18.97 11.46
CA LYS A 51 -10.35 20.29 11.16
C LYS A 51 -10.47 20.48 9.65
N ALA A 52 -11.63 20.98 9.21
CA ALA A 52 -11.76 21.50 7.84
C ALA A 52 -10.76 22.65 7.62
N ASP A 53 -10.18 22.73 6.42
CA ASP A 53 -9.27 23.79 5.96
C ASP A 53 -7.86 23.83 6.60
N GLN A 54 -7.47 22.82 7.41
CA GLN A 54 -6.09 22.66 7.86
C GLN A 54 -5.31 21.75 6.90
N PRO A 55 -3.99 21.96 6.74
CA PRO A 55 -3.16 21.01 6.01
C PRO A 55 -3.18 19.65 6.70
N LEU A 56 -3.16 18.59 5.91
CA LEU A 56 -2.95 17.22 6.37
C LEU A 56 -1.46 17.01 6.61
N ASN A 57 -1.05 16.64 7.83
CA ASN A 57 0.35 16.49 8.21
C ASN A 57 0.69 15.03 8.51
N ILE A 58 1.66 14.47 7.80
CA ILE A 58 1.95 13.04 7.80
C ILE A 58 3.45 12.82 8.00
N LEU A 59 3.81 11.83 8.81
CA LEU A 59 5.16 11.27 8.80
C LEU A 59 5.20 10.03 7.91
N VAL A 60 6.32 9.82 7.22
CA VAL A 60 6.59 8.61 6.46
C VAL A 60 7.93 8.02 6.85
N VAL A 61 7.96 6.72 7.11
CA VAL A 61 9.16 5.96 7.48
C VAL A 61 9.07 4.53 6.92
N GLY A 62 10.19 3.94 6.52
CA GLY A 62 10.30 2.56 6.05
C GLY A 62 11.46 1.83 6.70
N ASP A 63 11.47 0.51 6.60
CA ASP A 63 12.65 -0.30 6.88
C ASP A 63 13.19 -0.11 8.30
N TRP A 64 12.29 -0.09 9.28
CA TRP A 64 12.56 0.43 10.62
C TRP A 64 12.69 -0.64 11.71
N GLY A 65 12.08 -1.82 11.56
CA GLY A 65 11.82 -2.75 12.66
C GLY A 65 13.00 -3.50 13.27
N ARG A 66 13.79 -2.88 14.15
CA ARG A 66 15.04 -3.48 14.68
C ARG A 66 15.22 -3.38 16.19
N LYS A 67 14.15 -3.47 16.96
CA LYS A 67 14.21 -3.52 18.44
C LYS A 67 14.99 -2.36 19.08
N GLY A 68 14.88 -1.18 18.48
CA GLY A 68 15.60 0.05 18.88
C GLY A 68 17.05 0.15 18.39
N THR A 69 17.58 -0.89 17.74
CA THR A 69 18.96 -0.92 17.24
C THR A 69 19.11 -0.20 15.90
N HIS A 70 20.36 -0.04 15.43
CA HIS A 70 20.67 0.64 14.16
C HIS A 70 20.01 2.03 14.06
N ASN A 71 20.09 2.80 15.15
CA ASN A 71 19.51 4.13 15.30
C ASN A 71 17.98 4.22 15.14
N GLN A 72 17.26 3.10 15.13
CA GLN A 72 15.79 3.12 15.12
C GLN A 72 15.23 3.99 16.26
N SER A 73 15.74 3.86 17.49
CA SER A 73 15.28 4.69 18.62
C SER A 73 15.60 6.18 18.45
N LEU A 74 16.68 6.53 17.74
CA LEU A 74 17.02 7.93 17.45
C LEU A 74 16.11 8.51 16.36
N VAL A 75 15.81 7.72 15.32
CA VAL A 75 14.80 8.07 14.30
C VAL A 75 13.45 8.27 14.97
N ALA A 76 13.03 7.35 15.85
CA ALA A 76 11.77 7.44 16.59
C ALA A 76 11.71 8.69 17.48
N TYR A 77 12.81 9.06 18.14
CA TYR A 77 12.92 10.29 18.91
C TYR A 77 12.69 11.53 18.02
N GLN A 78 13.39 11.62 16.88
CA GLN A 78 13.24 12.76 15.98
C GLN A 78 11.87 12.82 15.30
N MET A 79 11.29 11.67 14.96
CA MET A 79 9.90 11.59 14.51
C MET A 79 8.94 12.14 15.59
N GLY A 80 9.22 11.90 16.87
CA GLY A 80 8.47 12.48 17.99
C GLY A 80 8.52 14.01 18.00
N GLU A 81 9.72 14.59 17.95
CA GLU A 81 9.93 16.04 17.95
C GLU A 81 9.29 16.73 16.73
N VAL A 82 9.51 16.17 15.53
CA VAL A 82 8.91 16.68 14.28
C VAL A 82 7.39 16.48 14.29
N GLY A 83 6.91 15.33 14.77
CA GLY A 83 5.49 15.04 14.88
C GLY A 83 4.76 16.01 15.80
N GLU A 84 5.38 16.42 16.91
CA GLU A 84 4.85 17.42 17.82
C GLU A 84 4.80 18.80 17.15
N LYS A 85 5.91 19.21 16.53
CA LYS A 85 6.02 20.49 15.83
C LYS A 85 4.97 20.68 14.73
N HIS A 86 4.68 19.61 13.98
CA HIS A 86 3.77 19.66 12.84
C HIS A 86 2.33 19.23 13.19
N ASN A 87 2.08 18.78 14.42
CA ASN A 87 0.79 18.23 14.86
C ASN A 87 0.21 17.23 13.86
N ILE A 88 0.92 16.11 13.69
CA ILE A 88 0.62 15.11 12.67
C ILE A 88 -0.74 14.43 12.87
N ASP A 89 -1.35 14.03 11.76
CA ASP A 89 -2.62 13.32 11.72
C ASP A 89 -2.42 11.80 11.81
N PHE A 90 -1.43 11.26 11.09
CA PHE A 90 -1.07 9.84 11.09
C PHE A 90 0.35 9.61 10.57
N VAL A 91 0.80 8.35 10.65
CA VAL A 91 2.09 7.87 10.11
C VAL A 91 1.83 6.87 8.99
N ILE A 92 2.65 6.91 7.93
CA ILE A 92 2.69 5.91 6.87
C ILE A 92 3.98 5.10 7.02
N SER A 93 3.85 3.77 7.02
CA SER A 93 4.99 2.85 6.88
C SER A 93 5.07 2.31 5.46
N THR A 94 6.25 2.36 4.85
CA THR A 94 6.53 1.77 3.52
C THR A 94 6.97 0.30 3.60
N GLY A 95 6.74 -0.38 4.73
CA GLY A 95 7.02 -1.80 4.89
C GLY A 95 8.41 -2.11 5.43
N ASP A 96 8.72 -3.41 5.48
CA ASP A 96 9.81 -3.98 6.25
C ASP A 96 9.72 -3.58 7.73
N ASN A 97 8.54 -3.91 8.28
CA ASN A 97 8.12 -3.49 9.60
C ASN A 97 8.86 -4.26 10.71
N PHE A 98 9.28 -5.51 10.45
CA PHE A 98 9.99 -6.35 11.42
C PHE A 98 11.12 -7.14 10.76
N TYR A 99 12.33 -6.90 11.24
CA TYR A 99 13.53 -7.57 10.75
C TYR A 99 14.09 -8.63 11.71
N ASP A 100 14.87 -9.59 11.22
CA ASP A 100 15.20 -9.79 9.79
C ASP A 100 14.19 -10.68 9.04
N ASP A 101 13.33 -11.45 9.73
CA ASP A 101 12.38 -12.35 9.08
C ASP A 101 10.96 -12.22 9.64
N GLY A 102 10.41 -11.00 9.59
CA GLY A 102 9.03 -10.71 9.98
C GLY A 102 8.72 -11.04 11.46
N LEU A 103 7.43 -11.25 11.75
CA LEU A 103 6.97 -11.78 13.03
C LEU A 103 6.81 -13.29 12.92
N THR A 104 7.01 -14.04 14.00
CA THR A 104 6.74 -15.49 14.04
C THR A 104 5.28 -15.84 14.35
N GLY A 105 4.46 -14.84 14.64
CA GLY A 105 3.05 -14.99 14.99
C GLY A 105 2.52 -13.76 15.73
N VAL A 106 1.22 -13.73 16.02
CA VAL A 106 0.58 -12.58 16.69
C VAL A 106 1.14 -12.30 18.09
N ASP A 107 1.75 -13.28 18.75
CA ASP A 107 2.35 -13.18 20.09
C ASP A 107 3.86 -12.92 20.09
N ASP A 108 4.47 -12.69 18.92
CA ASP A 108 5.89 -12.41 18.83
C ASP A 108 6.26 -11.11 19.60
N PRO A 109 7.24 -11.15 20.52
CA PRO A 109 7.67 -9.97 21.26
C PRO A 109 8.22 -8.85 20.38
N ALA A 110 8.67 -9.14 19.15
CA ALA A 110 9.17 -8.14 18.21
C ALA A 110 8.14 -7.06 17.88
N PHE A 111 6.83 -7.35 17.97
CA PHE A 111 5.80 -6.32 17.86
C PHE A 111 5.96 -5.23 18.93
N TYR A 112 6.23 -5.63 20.18
CA TYR A 112 6.47 -4.69 21.25
C TYR A 112 7.87 -4.07 21.18
N ASP A 113 8.88 -4.90 20.94
CA ASP A 113 10.27 -4.49 20.99
C ASP A 113 10.65 -3.54 19.85
N SER A 114 10.06 -3.71 18.67
CA SER A 114 10.35 -2.89 17.49
C SER A 114 9.32 -1.79 17.24
N PHE A 115 8.07 -1.91 17.71
CA PHE A 115 7.04 -0.89 17.45
C PHE A 115 6.53 -0.24 18.73
N VAL A 116 5.83 -1.00 19.59
CA VAL A 116 5.07 -0.42 20.71
C VAL A 116 5.97 0.39 21.66
N ASN A 117 7.10 -0.19 22.05
CA ASN A 117 8.01 0.39 23.04
C ASN A 117 9.05 1.34 22.43
N ILE A 118 9.10 1.47 21.10
CA ILE A 118 10.05 2.36 20.40
C ILE A 118 9.40 3.71 20.11
N TYR A 119 8.21 3.70 19.51
CA TYR A 119 7.52 4.92 19.07
C TYR A 119 6.59 5.46 20.18
N THR A 120 7.17 5.81 21.33
CA THR A 120 6.42 6.14 22.55
C THR A 120 6.07 7.63 22.72
N ALA A 121 6.62 8.51 21.88
CA ALA A 121 6.34 9.94 21.92
C ALA A 121 4.82 10.22 21.79
N GLN A 122 4.31 11.21 22.53
CA GLN A 122 2.88 11.53 22.55
C GLN A 122 2.35 11.93 21.16
N SER A 123 3.17 12.64 20.38
CA SER A 123 2.88 13.03 19.00
C SER A 123 2.75 11.84 18.04
N LEU A 124 3.35 10.69 18.38
CA LEU A 124 3.29 9.44 17.60
C LEU A 124 2.18 8.49 18.07
N GLN A 125 1.37 8.89 19.06
CA GLN A 125 0.16 8.16 19.47
C GLN A 125 -0.99 8.41 18.48
N LYS A 126 -0.72 8.10 17.21
CA LYS A 126 -1.57 8.26 16.04
C LYS A 126 -1.69 6.91 15.33
N ILE A 127 -2.61 6.81 14.37
CA ILE A 127 -2.70 5.61 13.54
C ILE A 127 -1.46 5.53 12.63
N TRP A 128 -0.94 4.32 12.49
CA TRP A 128 0.10 3.94 11.55
C TRP A 128 -0.56 3.08 10.47
N TYR A 129 -0.48 3.53 9.23
CA TYR A 129 -0.94 2.79 8.06
C TYR A 129 0.27 2.12 7.41
N ASN A 130 0.32 0.80 7.48
CA ASN A 130 1.50 0.01 7.12
C ASN A 130 1.18 -0.89 5.92
N VAL A 131 2.08 -0.92 4.94
CA VAL A 131 2.21 -2.03 3.99
C VAL A 131 3.26 -3.02 4.46
N LEU A 132 3.31 -4.18 3.82
CA LEU A 132 4.34 -5.19 4.03
C LEU A 132 5.52 -4.95 3.09
N GLY A 133 6.72 -5.27 3.55
CA GLY A 133 7.93 -5.38 2.74
C GLY A 133 8.39 -6.82 2.56
N ASN A 134 9.53 -7.03 1.91
CA ASN A 134 10.02 -8.38 1.64
C ASN A 134 10.47 -9.12 2.90
N HIS A 135 10.96 -8.42 3.93
CA HIS A 135 11.33 -9.04 5.20
C HIS A 135 10.10 -9.45 6.01
N ASP A 136 9.00 -8.72 5.89
CA ASP A 136 7.73 -9.08 6.53
C ASP A 136 7.19 -10.41 6.01
N TYR A 137 7.38 -10.67 4.71
CA TYR A 137 7.04 -11.93 4.07
C TYR A 137 7.94 -13.09 4.46
N ARG A 138 9.09 -12.86 5.10
CA ARG A 138 9.95 -13.95 5.57
C ARG A 138 9.48 -14.56 6.90
N GLY A 139 8.55 -13.90 7.57
CA GLY A 139 7.84 -14.40 8.74
C GLY A 139 6.39 -14.79 8.44
N ASP A 140 5.56 -14.72 9.46
CA ASP A 140 4.10 -14.88 9.42
C ASP A 140 3.46 -13.57 8.96
N VAL A 141 3.02 -13.54 7.70
CA VAL A 141 2.38 -12.34 7.14
C VAL A 141 1.01 -12.12 7.78
N GLU A 142 0.24 -13.19 7.97
CA GLU A 142 -1.11 -13.11 8.51
C GLU A 142 -1.12 -12.58 9.95
N ALA A 143 -0.04 -12.79 10.72
CA ALA A 143 0.14 -12.15 12.02
C ALA A 143 0.13 -10.62 11.93
N GLN A 144 0.82 -10.03 10.95
CA GLN A 144 0.88 -8.57 10.77
C GLN A 144 -0.46 -7.99 10.32
N LEU A 145 -1.20 -8.74 9.50
CA LEU A 145 -2.53 -8.39 9.00
C LEU A 145 -3.65 -8.62 10.03
N SER A 146 -3.36 -9.37 11.09
CA SER A 146 -4.35 -9.80 12.06
C SER A 146 -4.92 -8.63 12.86
N PRO A 147 -6.25 -8.58 13.08
CA PRO A 147 -6.86 -7.60 13.97
C PRO A 147 -6.39 -7.75 15.43
N ILE A 148 -5.71 -8.85 15.78
CA ILE A 148 -5.12 -9.06 17.10
C ILE A 148 -4.00 -8.03 17.37
N LEU A 149 -3.18 -7.67 16.38
CA LEU A 149 -2.15 -6.65 16.59
C LEU A 149 -2.76 -5.27 16.81
N THR A 150 -3.81 -4.91 16.06
CA THR A 150 -4.59 -3.68 16.31
C THR A 150 -5.24 -3.67 17.70
N GLN A 151 -5.65 -4.84 18.23
CA GLN A 151 -6.17 -4.94 19.60
C GLN A 151 -5.07 -4.77 20.65
N LYS A 152 -3.84 -5.22 20.36
CA LYS A 152 -2.68 -5.05 21.24
C LYS A 152 -2.20 -3.59 21.27
N ASP A 153 -2.20 -2.93 20.13
CA ASP A 153 -1.94 -1.50 20.01
C ASP A 153 -2.82 -0.89 18.90
N SER A 154 -3.74 -0.01 19.28
CA SER A 154 -4.72 0.60 18.38
C SER A 154 -4.11 1.47 17.28
N ARG A 155 -2.81 1.80 17.38
CA ARG A 155 -2.10 2.53 16.34
C ARG A 155 -1.86 1.64 15.12
N TRP A 156 -1.79 0.32 15.27
CA TRP A 156 -1.41 -0.59 14.20
C TRP A 156 -2.54 -0.87 13.22
N VAL A 157 -2.41 -0.39 11.98
CA VAL A 157 -3.24 -0.80 10.84
C VAL A 157 -2.31 -1.30 9.73
N CYS A 158 -2.41 -2.59 9.39
CA CYS A 158 -1.61 -3.18 8.32
C CYS A 158 -2.51 -4.03 7.42
N MET A 159 -2.36 -3.83 6.11
CA MET A 159 -3.08 -4.53 5.04
C MET A 159 -2.11 -4.70 3.86
N ARG A 160 -2.32 -5.70 3.01
CA ARG A 160 -1.52 -5.88 1.78
C ARG A 160 -1.69 -4.68 0.86
N SER A 161 -2.93 -4.48 0.40
CA SER A 161 -3.29 -3.39 -0.51
C SER A 161 -4.62 -2.78 -0.07
N PHE A 162 -4.67 -1.46 0.01
CA PHE A 162 -5.85 -0.72 0.49
C PHE A 162 -5.78 0.75 0.08
N ILE A 163 -6.91 1.45 0.22
CA ILE A 163 -7.01 2.87 -0.06
C ILE A 163 -7.24 3.61 1.26
N LEU A 164 -6.50 4.68 1.49
CA LEU A 164 -6.78 5.65 2.54
C LEU A 164 -7.30 6.94 1.92
N ASP A 165 -8.58 7.21 2.12
CA ASP A 165 -9.25 8.44 1.72
C ASP A 165 -9.17 9.47 2.85
N ALA A 166 -8.35 10.50 2.64
CA ALA A 166 -8.18 11.63 3.55
C ALA A 166 -8.79 12.92 2.98
N GLY A 167 -9.81 12.80 2.12
CA GLY A 167 -10.55 13.92 1.53
C GLY A 167 -9.82 14.56 0.35
N ILE A 168 -8.84 15.43 0.62
CA ILE A 168 -8.09 16.13 -0.44
C ILE A 168 -7.06 15.24 -1.15
N VAL A 169 -6.67 14.15 -0.51
CA VAL A 169 -5.71 13.16 -1.00
C VAL A 169 -6.25 11.76 -0.78
N GLU A 170 -6.01 10.89 -1.75
CA GLU A 170 -6.15 9.43 -1.59
C GLU A 170 -4.75 8.81 -1.67
N PHE A 171 -4.44 7.98 -0.68
CA PHE A 171 -3.27 7.11 -0.69
C PHE A 171 -3.68 5.71 -1.15
N PHE A 172 -2.94 5.14 -2.10
CA PHE A 172 -3.15 3.80 -2.61
C PHE A 172 -1.97 2.96 -2.16
N PHE A 173 -2.18 2.16 -1.13
CA PHE A 173 -1.22 1.23 -0.59
C PHE A 173 -1.25 -0.04 -1.44
N VAL A 174 -0.08 -0.47 -1.92
CA VAL A 174 0.06 -1.60 -2.84
C VAL A 174 1.15 -2.53 -2.33
N ASP A 175 0.78 -3.78 -2.16
CA ASP A 175 1.69 -4.87 -1.84
C ASP A 175 2.57 -5.22 -3.03
N THR A 176 3.82 -4.75 -2.99
CA THR A 176 4.76 -4.92 -4.11
C THR A 176 5.64 -6.16 -3.98
N THR A 177 5.65 -6.86 -2.84
CA THR A 177 6.51 -8.04 -2.65
C THR A 177 6.24 -9.17 -3.65
N PRO A 178 4.97 -9.50 -3.99
CA PRO A 178 4.69 -10.54 -4.97
C PRO A 178 5.13 -10.20 -6.40
N PHE A 179 5.52 -8.95 -6.70
CA PHE A 179 6.02 -8.60 -8.04
C PHE A 179 7.43 -9.13 -8.31
N ARG A 180 8.25 -9.33 -7.29
CA ARG A 180 9.65 -9.73 -7.49
C ARG A 180 9.77 -11.21 -7.87
N ASP A 181 10.31 -11.50 -9.05
CA ASP A 181 10.43 -12.87 -9.54
C ASP A 181 11.39 -13.71 -8.72
N ASP A 182 12.54 -13.12 -8.35
CA ASP A 182 13.60 -13.82 -7.63
C ASP A 182 13.11 -14.42 -6.30
N TYR A 183 12.16 -13.79 -5.60
CA TYR A 183 11.63 -14.33 -4.35
C TYR A 183 10.86 -15.65 -4.54
N PHE A 184 10.42 -15.97 -5.76
CA PHE A 184 9.76 -17.23 -6.09
C PHE A 184 10.72 -18.24 -6.75
N THR A 185 11.67 -17.76 -7.56
CA THR A 185 12.52 -18.62 -8.38
C THR A 185 13.89 -18.90 -7.78
N ASP A 186 14.45 -17.94 -7.05
CA ASP A 186 15.77 -18.03 -6.42
C ASP A 186 15.80 -17.19 -5.12
N PRO A 187 15.07 -17.61 -4.06
CA PRO A 187 14.97 -16.85 -2.82
C PRO A 187 16.25 -16.93 -1.95
N GLU A 188 17.35 -17.47 -2.49
CA GLU A 188 18.56 -17.81 -1.75
C GLU A 188 18.24 -18.70 -0.53
N ASP A 189 18.68 -18.29 0.67
CA ASP A 189 18.43 -19.00 1.94
C ASP A 189 17.13 -18.54 2.64
N HIS A 190 16.33 -17.67 2.01
CA HIS A 190 15.11 -17.14 2.60
C HIS A 190 13.89 -18.01 2.29
N THR A 191 12.96 -18.06 3.25
CA THR A 191 11.62 -18.62 3.05
C THR A 191 10.63 -17.47 3.04
N TYR A 192 9.62 -17.54 2.16
CA TYR A 192 8.58 -16.52 2.04
C TYR A 192 7.21 -17.13 2.28
N ASP A 193 6.39 -16.47 3.10
CA ASP A 193 4.98 -16.80 3.34
C ASP A 193 4.11 -16.23 2.21
N TRP A 194 3.82 -17.08 1.23
CA TRP A 194 2.96 -16.76 0.10
C TRP A 194 1.46 -17.01 0.37
N SER A 195 1.06 -17.18 1.63
CA SER A 195 -0.35 -17.29 2.00
C SER A 195 -1.14 -16.10 1.47
N GLY A 196 -2.31 -16.35 0.89
CA GLY A 196 -3.18 -15.29 0.36
C GLY A 196 -2.76 -14.66 -0.97
N VAL A 197 -1.57 -14.97 -1.52
CA VAL A 197 -1.09 -14.40 -2.80
C VAL A 197 -0.89 -15.43 -3.91
N LEU A 198 -1.22 -16.70 -3.66
CA LEU A 198 -1.20 -17.76 -4.67
C LEU A 198 -2.61 -18.07 -5.21
N PRO A 199 -2.77 -18.34 -6.52
CA PRO A 199 -1.74 -18.33 -7.57
C PRO A 199 -1.25 -16.91 -7.90
N ARG A 200 0.08 -16.72 -7.97
CA ARG A 200 0.74 -15.42 -8.10
C ARG A 200 0.24 -14.59 -9.29
N GLU A 201 0.13 -15.20 -10.47
CA GLU A 201 -0.30 -14.49 -11.68
C GLU A 201 -1.73 -13.94 -11.53
N ALA A 202 -2.64 -14.73 -10.96
CA ALA A 202 -4.01 -14.29 -10.71
C ALA A 202 -4.07 -13.18 -9.67
N TYR A 203 -3.25 -13.26 -8.62
CA TYR A 203 -3.12 -12.22 -7.60
C TYR A 203 -2.62 -10.90 -8.20
N LEU A 204 -1.52 -10.93 -8.95
CA LEU A 204 -0.93 -9.73 -9.56
C LEU A 204 -1.88 -9.10 -10.59
N SER A 205 -2.51 -9.92 -11.45
CA SER A 205 -3.50 -9.42 -12.42
C SER A 205 -4.67 -8.74 -11.73
N GLY A 206 -5.23 -9.36 -10.68
CA GLY A 206 -6.32 -8.79 -9.90
C GLY A 206 -5.90 -7.48 -9.21
N LEU A 207 -4.74 -7.48 -8.55
CA LEU A 207 -4.21 -6.29 -7.88
C LEU A 207 -4.00 -5.11 -8.85
N LEU A 208 -3.43 -5.38 -10.03
CA LEU A 208 -3.23 -4.35 -11.05
C LEU A 208 -4.56 -3.80 -11.59
N GLU A 209 -5.55 -4.67 -11.83
CA GLU A 209 -6.91 -4.25 -12.23
C GLU A 209 -7.59 -3.41 -11.14
N ASP A 210 -7.52 -3.84 -9.88
CA ASP A 210 -8.14 -3.17 -8.74
C ASP A 210 -7.51 -1.79 -8.50
N VAL A 211 -6.18 -1.68 -8.57
CA VAL A 211 -5.47 -0.40 -8.41
C VAL A 211 -5.73 0.54 -9.59
N ASP A 212 -5.69 0.03 -10.83
CA ASP A 212 -6.00 0.82 -12.04
C ASP A 212 -7.43 1.39 -11.99
N PHE A 213 -8.39 0.54 -11.61
CA PHE A 213 -9.77 0.94 -11.43
C PHE A 213 -9.92 1.99 -10.33
N ALA A 214 -9.34 1.75 -9.14
CA ALA A 214 -9.42 2.66 -8.01
C ALA A 214 -8.82 4.04 -8.32
N LEU A 215 -7.63 4.08 -8.94
CA LEU A 215 -6.99 5.32 -9.39
C LEU A 215 -7.82 6.05 -10.46
N GLY A 216 -8.51 5.30 -11.33
CA GLY A 216 -9.42 5.83 -12.33
C GLY A 216 -10.72 6.42 -11.75
N GLN A 217 -11.23 5.86 -10.65
CA GLN A 217 -12.42 6.35 -9.95
C GLN A 217 -12.12 7.50 -8.97
N SER A 218 -10.86 7.65 -8.55
CA SER A 218 -10.41 8.68 -7.62
C SER A 218 -10.79 10.09 -8.08
N LYS A 219 -11.45 10.82 -7.18
CA LYS A 219 -11.76 12.25 -7.36
C LYS A 219 -10.90 13.14 -6.47
N ALA A 220 -9.99 12.56 -5.70
CA ALA A 220 -9.09 13.30 -4.83
C ALA A 220 -8.22 14.27 -5.65
N LYS A 221 -7.85 15.39 -5.03
CA LYS A 221 -6.94 16.34 -5.69
C LYS A 221 -5.58 15.72 -5.88
N TRP A 222 -5.09 15.01 -4.86
CA TRP A 222 -3.81 14.32 -4.87
C TRP A 222 -4.00 12.81 -4.89
N LYS A 223 -3.21 12.12 -5.70
CA LYS A 223 -3.13 10.66 -5.75
C LYS A 223 -1.69 10.27 -5.46
N ILE A 224 -1.49 9.62 -4.31
CA ILE A 224 -0.18 9.18 -3.86
C ILE A 224 -0.22 7.67 -3.71
N VAL A 225 0.74 6.97 -4.32
CA VAL A 225 0.85 5.51 -4.20
C VAL A 225 1.94 5.21 -3.19
N VAL A 226 1.71 4.22 -2.33
CA VAL A 226 2.66 3.75 -1.32
C VAL A 226 2.90 2.26 -1.57
N GLY A 227 4.16 1.86 -1.72
CA GLY A 227 4.57 0.47 -1.82
C GLY A 227 5.86 0.25 -1.06
N HIS A 228 6.38 -0.97 -1.07
CA HIS A 228 7.67 -1.25 -0.43
C HIS A 228 8.84 -1.08 -1.40
N HIS A 229 8.73 -1.71 -2.57
CA HIS A 229 9.81 -1.83 -3.55
C HIS A 229 9.99 -0.54 -4.37
N THR A 230 11.21 -0.32 -4.83
CA THR A 230 11.61 0.81 -5.67
C THR A 230 11.11 0.67 -7.10
N ILE A 231 10.55 1.75 -7.67
CA ILE A 231 10.30 1.84 -9.13
C ILE A 231 11.47 2.55 -9.81
N LYS A 232 11.93 3.65 -9.22
CA LYS A 232 13.12 4.42 -9.61
C LYS A 232 14.00 4.56 -8.39
N SER A 233 15.26 4.13 -8.47
CA SER A 233 16.21 4.28 -7.36
C SER A 233 17.66 4.26 -7.81
N ALA A 234 18.46 5.16 -7.27
CA ALA A 234 19.92 5.15 -7.33
C ALA A 234 20.53 4.39 -6.14
N GLY A 235 19.73 3.71 -5.31
CA GLY A 235 20.14 2.91 -4.17
C GLY A 235 20.75 1.56 -4.54
N HIS A 236 20.99 0.73 -3.52
CA HIS A 236 21.64 -0.57 -3.63
C HIS A 236 20.88 -1.54 -4.54
N HIS A 237 19.56 -1.64 -4.34
CA HIS A 237 18.68 -2.49 -5.14
C HIS A 237 18.44 -1.88 -6.52
N GLY A 238 18.35 -0.56 -6.62
CA GLY A 238 18.03 0.12 -7.88
C GLY A 238 16.57 -0.10 -8.27
N ASN A 239 16.24 -0.09 -9.56
CA ASN A 239 14.85 -0.31 -10.00
C ASN A 239 14.43 -1.77 -9.83
N THR A 240 13.26 -1.99 -9.24
CA THR A 240 12.60 -3.30 -9.30
C THR A 240 11.92 -3.44 -10.67
N VAL A 241 12.56 -4.17 -11.58
CA VAL A 241 12.19 -4.27 -13.00
C VAL A 241 10.73 -4.67 -13.19
N GLU A 242 10.23 -5.61 -12.40
CA GLU A 242 8.86 -6.13 -12.51
C GLU A 242 7.82 -5.07 -12.13
N VAL A 243 8.07 -4.30 -11.07
CA VAL A 243 7.20 -3.19 -10.65
C VAL A 243 7.28 -2.06 -11.68
N GLU A 244 8.47 -1.74 -12.18
CA GLU A 244 8.66 -0.74 -13.23
C GLU A 244 7.93 -1.13 -14.53
N GLN A 245 7.97 -2.39 -14.96
CA GLN A 245 7.35 -2.80 -16.22
C GLN A 245 5.84 -2.99 -16.11
N GLN A 246 5.35 -3.52 -14.99
CA GLN A 246 3.94 -3.89 -14.85
C GLN A 246 3.10 -2.78 -14.22
N PHE A 247 3.65 -2.04 -13.25
CA PHE A 247 2.88 -1.10 -12.44
C PHE A 247 3.07 0.37 -12.81
N LEU A 248 4.29 0.81 -13.13
CA LEU A 248 4.55 2.21 -13.54
C LEU A 248 3.67 2.67 -14.72
N PRO A 249 3.37 1.86 -15.75
CA PRO A 249 2.47 2.28 -16.83
C PRO A 249 1.08 2.71 -16.33
N ILE A 250 0.56 2.04 -15.30
CA ILE A 250 -0.72 2.39 -14.66
C ILE A 250 -0.58 3.76 -13.95
N LEU A 251 0.50 3.96 -13.19
CA LEU A 251 0.74 5.22 -12.48
C LEU A 251 0.81 6.41 -13.45
N LYS A 252 1.53 6.25 -14.57
CA LYS A 252 1.63 7.23 -15.66
C LYS A 252 0.26 7.48 -16.29
N ALA A 253 -0.45 6.44 -16.70
CA ALA A 253 -1.77 6.55 -17.33
C ALA A 253 -2.82 7.23 -16.42
N ARG A 254 -2.68 7.04 -15.11
CA ARG A 254 -3.59 7.61 -14.10
C ARG A 254 -3.14 8.95 -13.54
N ASN A 255 -2.05 9.55 -14.02
CA ASN A 255 -1.52 10.83 -13.53
C ASN A 255 -1.39 10.84 -12.00
N VAL A 256 -0.71 9.83 -11.46
CA VAL A 256 -0.31 9.78 -10.04
C VAL A 256 0.68 10.92 -9.77
N ASP A 257 0.63 11.51 -8.57
CA ASP A 257 1.51 12.64 -8.23
C ASP A 257 2.85 12.17 -7.68
N ALA A 258 2.80 11.16 -6.81
CA ALA A 258 3.97 10.60 -6.18
C ALA A 258 3.82 9.10 -5.91
N TYR A 259 4.94 8.38 -6.00
CA TYR A 259 5.13 7.03 -5.51
C TYR A 259 6.11 7.06 -4.34
N ILE A 260 5.73 6.46 -3.21
CA ILE A 260 6.50 6.47 -1.98
C ILE A 260 6.88 5.05 -1.61
N ASN A 261 8.17 4.82 -1.34
CA ASN A 261 8.69 3.48 -1.03
C ASN A 261 9.77 3.45 0.05
N GLY A 262 10.14 2.22 0.45
CA GLY A 262 11.30 1.91 1.28
C GLY A 262 12.28 1.05 0.49
N HIS A 263 12.64 -0.11 1.05
CA HIS A 263 13.46 -1.18 0.46
C HIS A 263 14.92 -0.81 0.27
N ASP A 264 15.20 0.28 -0.44
CA ASP A 264 16.53 0.88 -0.44
C ASP A 264 16.76 1.64 0.86
N HIS A 265 17.79 1.24 1.62
CA HIS A 265 18.08 1.82 2.94
C HIS A 265 18.79 3.18 2.81
N CYS A 266 18.07 4.15 2.27
CA CYS A 266 18.48 5.53 2.06
C CYS A 266 17.26 6.48 2.09
N LEU A 267 17.51 7.78 1.90
CA LEU A 267 16.48 8.76 1.57
C LEU A 267 16.73 9.32 0.18
N GLU A 268 15.70 9.34 -0.65
CA GLU A 268 15.85 9.68 -2.06
C GLU A 268 14.64 10.43 -2.61
N HIS A 269 14.91 11.32 -3.55
CA HIS A 269 13.88 11.95 -4.36
C HIS A 269 14.33 12.00 -5.82
N ILE A 270 13.64 11.23 -6.67
CA ILE A 270 13.78 11.24 -8.13
C ILE A 270 12.50 11.81 -8.76
N VAL A 271 12.64 12.61 -9.82
CA VAL A 271 11.50 13.09 -10.62
C VAL A 271 11.63 12.52 -12.03
N ASP A 272 10.66 11.71 -12.46
CA ASP A 272 10.62 11.19 -13.84
C ASP A 272 10.32 12.33 -14.80
N ALA A 273 11.27 12.63 -15.69
CA ALA A 273 11.18 13.80 -16.55
C ALA A 273 10.02 13.72 -17.57
N GLU A 274 9.58 12.51 -17.91
CA GLU A 274 8.50 12.28 -18.87
C GLU A 274 7.10 12.49 -18.25
N SER A 275 6.82 11.83 -17.13
CA SER A 275 5.49 11.87 -16.49
C SER A 275 5.34 12.95 -15.43
N GLY A 276 6.45 13.46 -14.89
CA GLY A 276 6.46 14.35 -13.74
C GLY A 276 6.13 13.67 -12.41
N ILE A 277 6.05 12.33 -12.37
CA ILE A 277 5.84 11.58 -11.12
C ILE A 277 7.06 11.75 -10.22
N HIS A 278 6.79 12.02 -8.95
CA HIS A 278 7.80 12.05 -7.89
C HIS A 278 7.99 10.67 -7.27
N PHE A 279 9.20 10.12 -7.30
CA PHE A 279 9.58 8.90 -6.60
C PHE A 279 10.32 9.29 -5.32
N LEU A 280 9.78 8.89 -4.18
CA LEU A 280 10.22 9.32 -2.85
C LEU A 280 10.57 8.08 -2.02
N THR A 281 11.86 7.82 -1.84
CA THR A 281 12.33 6.71 -0.99
C THR A 281 12.54 7.21 0.44
N SER A 282 11.92 6.53 1.39
CA SER A 282 12.06 6.75 2.83
C SER A 282 12.44 5.46 3.57
N GLY A 283 13.45 4.73 3.08
CA GLY A 283 13.90 3.44 3.65
C GLY A 283 15.01 3.56 4.70
N GLY A 284 15.32 4.77 5.18
CA GLY A 284 16.34 5.02 6.19
C GLY A 284 15.86 4.88 7.64
N GLY A 285 14.74 4.21 7.92
CA GLY A 285 14.12 4.24 9.25
C GLY A 285 14.88 3.48 10.34
N SER A 286 15.80 2.59 9.94
CA SER A 286 16.76 1.94 10.83
C SER A 286 18.14 1.86 10.18
N LYS A 287 18.55 0.75 9.54
CA LYS A 287 19.83 0.64 8.81
C LYS A 287 19.88 1.61 7.61
N ALA A 288 21.08 1.93 7.17
CA ALA A 288 21.34 2.68 5.93
C ALA A 288 22.59 2.15 5.21
N TRP A 289 22.64 2.25 3.89
CA TRP A 289 23.74 1.73 3.07
C TRP A 289 24.65 2.84 2.56
N LYS A 290 25.54 3.27 3.46
CA LYS A 290 26.49 4.35 3.20
C LYS A 290 27.40 4.03 2.01
N GLY A 291 27.48 4.94 1.05
CA GLY A 291 28.34 4.83 -0.13
C GLY A 291 27.89 3.84 -1.20
N ASP A 292 26.70 3.26 -1.08
CA ASP A 292 26.15 2.32 -2.06
C ASP A 292 25.15 3.02 -2.99
N ILE A 293 25.72 3.73 -3.98
CA ILE A 293 24.97 4.61 -4.87
C ILE A 293 25.27 4.23 -6.32
N LYS A 294 24.22 3.91 -7.08
CA LYS A 294 24.28 3.70 -8.51
C LYS A 294 24.27 5.05 -9.25
N PRO A 295 24.92 5.17 -10.42
CA PRO A 295 24.82 6.37 -11.24
C PRO A 295 23.38 6.65 -11.66
N TRP A 296 22.96 7.91 -11.60
CA TRP A 296 21.64 8.38 -12.08
C TRP A 296 21.77 9.71 -12.84
N ASP A 297 20.74 10.06 -13.61
CA ASP A 297 20.62 11.37 -14.24
C ASP A 297 20.54 12.50 -13.18
N GLN A 298 21.47 13.45 -13.26
CA GLN A 298 21.52 14.59 -12.35
C GLN A 298 20.33 15.54 -12.51
N GLU A 299 19.66 15.52 -13.67
CA GLU A 299 18.44 16.30 -13.88
C GLU A 299 17.22 15.65 -13.21
N GLU A 300 17.22 14.35 -12.95
CA GLU A 300 16.11 13.65 -12.29
C GLU A 300 16.32 13.51 -10.79
N LEU A 301 17.54 13.20 -10.35
CA LEU A 301 17.91 12.96 -8.95
C LEU A 301 17.99 14.27 -8.15
N LYS A 302 16.98 14.56 -7.33
CA LYS A 302 16.87 15.80 -6.54
C LYS A 302 17.48 15.68 -5.16
N LEU A 303 17.44 14.48 -4.58
CA LEU A 303 18.09 14.14 -3.32
C LEU A 303 18.55 12.69 -3.40
N TYR A 304 19.77 12.44 -2.93
CA TYR A 304 20.18 11.14 -2.44
C TYR A 304 20.93 11.34 -1.12
N TYR A 305 20.51 10.63 -0.08
CA TYR A 305 21.16 10.63 1.23
C TYR A 305 21.31 9.18 1.71
N ASP A 306 22.55 8.74 1.82
CA ASP A 306 22.98 7.37 2.16
C ASP A 306 22.97 7.09 3.67
N GLY A 307 22.18 7.88 4.40
CA GLY A 307 22.02 7.81 5.85
C GLY A 307 20.57 7.55 6.24
N GLN A 308 20.37 7.55 7.55
CA GLN A 308 19.12 7.16 8.17
C GLN A 308 18.25 8.40 8.43
N GLY A 309 16.93 8.22 8.46
CA GLY A 309 15.98 9.31 8.65
C GLY A 309 14.58 8.95 8.17
N PHE A 310 13.81 9.99 7.88
CA PHE A 310 12.39 9.88 7.53
C PHE A 310 11.95 11.14 6.78
N MET A 311 10.69 11.21 6.35
CA MET A 311 10.14 12.40 5.70
C MET A 311 8.78 12.81 6.24
N THR A 312 8.40 14.06 5.96
CA THR A 312 7.06 14.58 6.21
C THR A 312 6.36 14.98 4.93
N LEU A 313 5.04 14.80 4.90
CA LEU A 313 4.16 15.39 3.90
C LEU A 313 3.19 16.36 4.57
N GLN A 314 3.14 17.58 4.08
CA GLN A 314 2.13 18.57 4.44
C GLN A 314 1.28 18.89 3.20
N ILE A 315 0.02 18.47 3.20
CA ILE A 315 -0.84 18.50 2.01
C ILE A 315 -2.01 19.47 2.22
N THR A 316 -2.23 20.35 1.25
CA THR A 316 -3.36 21.26 1.13
C THR A 316 -4.05 21.06 -0.22
N GLU A 317 -5.14 21.78 -0.50
CA GLU A 317 -5.80 21.70 -1.82
C GLU A 317 -4.90 22.12 -3.00
N SER A 318 -3.87 22.93 -2.75
CA SER A 318 -3.04 23.53 -3.79
C SER A 318 -1.56 23.16 -3.72
N LYS A 319 -1.10 22.62 -2.59
CA LYS A 319 0.31 22.26 -2.38
C LYS A 319 0.46 20.96 -1.62
N ALA A 320 1.51 20.21 -1.97
CA ALA A 320 2.03 19.13 -1.15
C ALA A 320 3.52 19.41 -0.89
N ASP A 321 3.83 19.79 0.33
CA ASP A 321 5.18 20.07 0.79
C ASP A 321 5.81 18.80 1.36
N ILE A 322 7.01 18.47 0.90
CA ILE A 322 7.78 17.28 1.24
C ILE A 322 9.08 17.74 1.89
N VAL A 323 9.41 17.19 3.05
CA VAL A 323 10.66 17.50 3.76
C VAL A 323 11.31 16.22 4.24
N PHE A 324 12.60 16.06 3.95
CA PHE A 324 13.41 14.93 4.40
C PHE A 324 14.27 15.34 5.59
N TYR A 325 14.38 14.46 6.59
CA TYR A 325 15.12 14.69 7.82
C TYR A 325 16.13 13.57 8.05
N ASP A 326 17.32 13.90 8.54
CA ASP A 326 18.27 12.91 9.06
C ASP A 326 17.95 12.49 10.52
N ILE A 327 18.74 11.57 11.06
CA ILE A 327 18.65 11.09 12.46
C ILE A 327 18.86 12.16 13.54
N TYR A 328 19.29 13.37 13.18
CA TYR A 328 19.44 14.49 14.09
C TYR A 328 18.33 15.53 13.94
N GLY A 329 17.32 15.25 13.11
CA GLY A 329 16.22 16.16 12.81
C GLY A 329 16.64 17.31 11.88
N LYS A 330 17.80 17.22 11.23
CA LYS A 330 18.24 18.23 10.27
C LYS A 330 17.49 18.03 8.96
N VAL A 331 16.93 19.13 8.44
CA VAL A 331 16.34 19.14 7.09
C VAL A 331 17.44 18.92 6.04
N LEU A 332 17.28 17.86 5.26
CA LEU A 332 18.17 17.49 4.16
C LEU A 332 17.69 18.07 2.84
N HIS A 333 16.38 18.06 2.62
CA HIS A 333 15.75 18.48 1.38
C HIS A 333 14.34 18.99 1.63
N THR A 334 13.89 19.91 0.79
CA THR A 334 12.52 20.41 0.80
C THR A 334 12.04 20.55 -0.64
N TRP A 335 10.82 20.08 -0.90
CA TRP A 335 10.19 20.18 -2.21
C TRP A 335 8.70 20.50 -2.07
N SER A 336 8.14 21.22 -3.03
CA SER A 336 6.72 21.57 -3.04
C SER A 336 6.12 21.22 -4.39
N LEU A 337 5.17 20.28 -4.41
CA LEU A 337 4.29 20.10 -5.55
C LEU A 337 3.19 21.16 -5.49
N SER A 338 2.76 21.69 -6.64
CA SER A 338 1.70 22.69 -6.71
C SER A 338 0.64 22.31 -7.73
N LYS A 339 -0.63 22.42 -7.34
CA LYS A 339 -1.80 22.31 -8.20
C LYS A 339 -2.56 23.64 -8.20
N LYS A 340 -3.09 24.01 -9.37
CA LYS A 340 -3.92 25.22 -9.48
C LYS A 340 -5.20 25.01 -8.68
N LEU A 341 -5.58 26.00 -7.89
CA LEU A 341 -6.92 26.07 -7.30
C LEU A 341 -7.92 26.22 -8.45
N ASN A 342 -8.84 25.26 -8.60
CA ASN A 342 -9.98 25.49 -9.46
C ASN A 342 -10.88 26.47 -8.72
N HIS A 343 -10.83 27.76 -9.09
CA HIS A 343 -11.88 28.67 -8.68
C HIS A 343 -13.19 28.11 -9.21
N ALA A 344 -14.05 27.64 -8.30
CA ALA A 344 -15.44 27.42 -8.63
C ALA A 344 -15.94 28.75 -9.20
N ALA A 345 -16.31 28.76 -10.48
CA ALA A 345 -17.05 29.87 -11.04
C ALA A 345 -18.32 29.99 -10.19
N SER A 346 -18.38 31.05 -9.38
CA SER A 346 -19.60 31.46 -8.70
C SER A 346 -20.64 31.68 -9.79
N ILE A 347 -21.65 30.81 -9.86
CA ILE A 347 -22.86 31.03 -10.69
C ILE A 347 -23.94 31.60 -9.78
#